data_AF-A0A420QAQ2-F1
#
_entry.id   AF-A0A420QAQ2-F1
#
_cell.length_a   1.000
_cell.length_b   1.000
_cell.length_c   1.000
_cell.angle_alpha   90.00
_cell.angle_beta   90.00
_cell.angle_gamma   90.00
#
_symmetry.space_group_name_H-M   'P 1'
#
loop_
_entity.id
_entity.type
_entity.pdbx_description
1 polymer ?
#
loop_
_entity_poly.entity_id
_entity_poly.type
_entity_poly.pdbx_seq_one_letter_code
_entity_poly.pdbx_strand_id
1 'polypeptide(L)'
;MLVSHYLSIRLPAAITLPHRDYPRPTIFNLSASYRSGDPVFPSQAGVGNPSHSGDTESQRVSRPRPLFIDKPPALLAKEDPATFSYFIEGVTLLAYNIAWACSTQGVSIGDRTHFEDICNMGRNLHELLTNHQNVGGNLYPLSSNKKDPSASKNDTDAQASRMGQYSHGTTFYYLGGAEGTEFSKTFKLPGPIKLADKLKKKLLSEAPAPDWEVLDDDAWKVEEELVDTNQPNKDLLGSDKNSPRRGTSGWMKVKNR
;
A
#
# COMPACT_ATOMS: atom_id res chain seq x y z
N MET A 1 2.39 15.10 -3.47
CA MET A 1 2.94 15.97 -4.51
C MET A 1 3.77 17.14 -3.97
N LEU A 2 3.61 17.58 -2.71
CA LEU A 2 4.47 18.65 -2.17
C LEU A 2 5.96 18.30 -2.21
N VAL A 3 6.33 17.08 -1.80
CA VAL A 3 7.73 16.61 -1.81
C VAL A 3 8.27 16.50 -3.24
N SER A 4 7.54 15.86 -4.15
CA SER A 4 7.98 15.71 -5.55
C SER A 4 8.09 17.06 -6.27
N HIS A 5 7.18 17.99 -5.98
CA HIS A 5 7.25 19.36 -6.48
C HIS A 5 8.46 20.11 -5.90
N TYR A 6 8.70 20.01 -4.59
CA TYR A 6 9.86 20.62 -3.93
C TYR A 6 11.19 20.09 -4.49
N LEU A 7 11.27 18.78 -4.71
CA LEU A 7 12.42 18.13 -5.34
C LEU A 7 12.48 18.35 -6.86
N SER A 8 11.48 19.01 -7.44
CA SER A 8 11.32 19.20 -8.89
C SER A 8 11.44 17.87 -9.65
N ILE A 9 10.86 16.79 -9.13
CA ILE A 9 10.81 15.47 -9.77
C ILE A 9 9.41 15.19 -10.31
N ARG A 10 9.33 14.76 -11.56
CA ARG A 10 8.14 14.20 -12.17
C ARG A 10 8.03 12.73 -11.79
N LEU A 11 6.88 12.33 -11.26
CA LEU A 11 6.57 10.95 -10.89
C LEU A 11 6.10 10.16 -12.13
N PRO A 12 6.33 8.84 -12.23
CA PRO A 12 5.85 8.02 -13.35
C PRO A 12 4.33 8.03 -13.51
N ALA A 13 3.61 7.90 -12.39
CA ALA A 13 2.16 7.99 -12.34
C ALA A 13 1.71 9.38 -11.85
N ALA A 14 0.90 10.08 -12.62
CA ALA A 14 0.42 11.42 -12.26
C ALA A 14 -0.61 11.34 -11.14
N ILE A 15 -0.45 12.17 -10.09
CA ILE A 15 -1.36 12.25 -8.94
C ILE A 15 -2.17 13.54 -9.04
N THR A 16 -3.49 13.40 -9.01
CA THR A 16 -4.42 14.51 -8.81
C THR A 16 -4.60 14.73 -7.32
N LEU A 17 -4.20 15.91 -6.84
CA LEU A 17 -4.42 16.31 -5.45
C LEU A 17 -5.85 16.76 -5.21
N PRO A 18 -6.33 16.71 -3.96
CA PRO A 18 -7.58 17.37 -3.58
C PRO A 18 -7.54 18.87 -3.93
N HIS A 19 -8.53 19.33 -4.69
CA HIS A 19 -8.79 20.75 -4.94
C HIS A 19 -10.30 21.02 -4.87
N ARG A 20 -10.70 22.29 -4.93
CA ARG A 20 -12.09 22.74 -4.73
C ARG A 20 -13.12 21.94 -5.54
N ASP A 21 -12.82 21.66 -6.80
CA ASP A 21 -13.74 20.97 -7.72
C ASP A 21 -13.54 19.45 -7.74
N TYR A 22 -12.53 18.94 -7.02
CA TYR A 22 -12.21 17.53 -6.92
C TYR A 22 -11.55 17.19 -5.57
N PRO A 23 -12.34 16.93 -4.52
CA PRO A 23 -11.82 16.77 -3.16
C PRO A 23 -11.15 15.42 -2.89
N ARG A 24 -11.31 14.45 -3.79
CA ARG A 24 -10.89 13.07 -3.59
C ARG A 24 -9.64 12.78 -4.41
N PRO A 25 -8.51 12.36 -3.79
CA PRO A 25 -7.25 12.18 -4.50
C PRO A 25 -7.32 10.98 -5.46
N THR A 26 -6.71 11.13 -6.63
CA THR A 26 -6.59 10.05 -7.62
C THR A 26 -5.21 9.97 -8.23
N ILE A 27 -4.92 8.83 -8.86
CA ILE A 27 -3.68 8.57 -9.58
C ILE A 27 -3.99 7.96 -10.96
N PHE A 28 -3.30 8.43 -11.99
CA PHE A 28 -3.40 7.88 -13.33
C PHE A 28 -2.49 6.66 -13.49
N ASN A 29 -2.87 5.74 -14.37
CA ASN A 29 -1.96 4.67 -14.79
C ASN A 29 -0.74 5.26 -15.52
N LEU A 30 0.33 4.47 -15.64
CA LEU A 30 1.58 4.94 -16.27
C LEU A 30 1.37 5.46 -17.71
N SER A 31 0.53 4.78 -18.51
CA SER A 31 0.31 5.11 -19.92
C SER A 31 -0.52 6.39 -20.16
N ALA A 32 -1.36 6.77 -19.19
CA ALA A 32 -2.22 7.93 -19.26
C ALA A 32 -1.69 9.14 -18.49
N SER A 33 -0.66 8.94 -17.69
CA SER A 33 -0.06 10.00 -16.90
C SER A 33 0.48 11.10 -17.81
N TYR A 34 0.09 12.34 -17.52
CA TYR A 34 0.50 13.56 -18.23
C TYR A 34 0.18 13.60 -19.74
N ARG A 35 -0.82 12.85 -20.20
CA ARG A 35 -1.35 13.06 -21.55
C ARG A 35 -2.00 14.44 -21.63
N SER A 36 -1.75 15.16 -22.72
CA SER A 36 -2.40 16.44 -23.04
C SER A 36 -3.85 16.19 -23.42
N GLY A 37 -4.71 16.04 -22.42
CA GLY A 37 -6.15 15.96 -22.55
C GLY A 37 -6.74 16.24 -21.18
N ASP A 38 -7.75 17.10 -21.12
CA ASP A 38 -8.34 17.47 -19.84
C ASP A 38 -8.83 16.20 -19.12
N PRO A 39 -8.36 15.93 -17.89
CA PRO A 39 -8.86 14.82 -17.12
C PRO A 39 -10.35 15.06 -16.86
N VAL A 40 -11.22 14.26 -17.49
CA VAL A 40 -12.66 14.35 -17.26
C VAL A 40 -12.93 13.94 -15.81
N PHE A 41 -13.10 14.94 -14.94
CA PHE A 41 -13.44 14.71 -13.55
C PHE A 41 -14.93 14.39 -13.43
N PRO A 42 -15.33 13.45 -12.57
CA PRO A 42 -16.73 13.13 -12.31
C PRO A 42 -17.61 14.34 -11.94
N SER A 43 -17.04 15.40 -11.34
CA SER A 43 -17.74 16.65 -11.02
C SER A 43 -18.04 17.52 -12.25
N GLN A 44 -17.25 17.39 -13.32
CA GLN A 44 -17.45 18.12 -14.59
C GLN A 44 -18.39 17.39 -15.55
N ALA A 45 -18.73 16.13 -15.30
CA ALA A 45 -19.67 15.37 -16.12
C ALA A 45 -21.12 15.88 -16.07
N GLY A 46 -21.41 16.94 -15.29
CA GLY A 46 -22.75 17.51 -15.11
C GLY A 46 -23.09 18.76 -15.94
N VAL A 47 -22.16 19.39 -16.68
CA VAL A 47 -22.42 20.70 -17.33
C VAL A 47 -21.80 20.85 -18.73
N GLY A 48 -21.81 19.80 -19.55
CA GLY A 48 -21.30 19.87 -20.93
C GLY A 48 -22.34 19.43 -21.95
N ASN A 49 -22.88 20.39 -22.72
CA ASN A 49 -23.70 20.13 -23.90
C ASN A 49 -23.01 19.12 -24.85
N PRO A 50 -23.77 18.18 -25.47
CA PRO A 50 -23.21 17.28 -26.47
C PRO A 50 -23.24 17.99 -27.82
N SER A 51 -22.12 18.59 -28.21
CA SER A 51 -22.00 19.16 -29.56
C SER A 51 -20.58 18.98 -30.09
N HIS A 52 -20.51 18.15 -31.15
CA HIS A 52 -19.40 17.94 -32.10
C HIS A 52 -18.23 17.09 -31.54
N SER A 53 -17.69 16.08 -32.23
CA SER A 53 -17.81 15.56 -33.59
C SER A 53 -17.10 14.19 -33.59
N GLY A 54 -17.49 13.30 -34.50
CA GLY A 54 -17.06 11.91 -34.52
C GLY A 54 -15.54 11.69 -34.54
N ASP A 55 -15.09 10.83 -33.64
CA ASP A 55 -13.96 9.92 -33.84
C ASP A 55 -14.08 8.79 -32.82
N THR A 56 -14.55 7.63 -33.27
CA THR A 56 -14.77 6.39 -32.49
C THR A 56 -13.49 5.78 -31.90
N GLU A 57 -12.35 6.48 -31.95
CA GLU A 57 -11.04 6.03 -31.46
C GLU A 57 -10.45 6.93 -30.36
N SER A 58 -11.08 8.06 -30.05
CA SER A 58 -10.55 9.12 -29.15
C SER A 58 -10.92 8.97 -27.66
N GLN A 59 -11.66 7.93 -27.25
CA GLN A 59 -12.30 7.89 -25.92
C GLN A 59 -11.92 6.71 -25.01
N ARG A 60 -10.72 6.12 -25.12
CA ARG A 60 -10.16 5.37 -23.97
C ARG A 60 -9.50 6.34 -22.99
N VAL A 61 -10.27 7.28 -22.47
CA VAL A 61 -9.83 8.12 -21.35
C VAL A 61 -9.57 7.16 -20.19
N SER A 62 -8.29 6.98 -19.84
CA SER A 62 -7.93 6.07 -18.77
C SER A 62 -8.49 6.61 -17.46
N ARG A 63 -9.43 5.86 -16.88
CA ARG A 63 -10.11 6.23 -15.65
C ARG A 63 -9.09 6.47 -14.52
N PRO A 64 -9.11 7.61 -13.80
CA PRO A 64 -8.26 7.80 -12.63
C PRO A 64 -8.55 6.73 -11.56
N ARG A 65 -7.52 6.27 -10.85
CA ARG A 65 -7.63 5.32 -9.75
C ARG A 65 -7.81 6.07 -8.43
N PRO A 66 -8.80 5.71 -7.59
CA PRO A 66 -8.99 6.35 -6.30
C PRO A 66 -7.84 5.99 -5.35
N LEU A 67 -7.38 6.96 -4.57
CA LEU A 67 -6.43 6.77 -3.47
C LEU A 67 -7.12 6.79 -2.10
N PHE A 68 -8.44 6.65 -2.07
CA PHE A 68 -9.26 6.62 -0.87
C PHE A 68 -10.31 5.52 -1.01
N ILE A 69 -10.78 5.03 0.14
CA ILE A 69 -11.94 4.13 0.25
C ILE A 69 -12.77 4.58 1.45
N ASP A 70 -14.09 4.46 1.33
CA ASP A 70 -15.02 4.84 2.41
C ASP A 70 -15.38 3.64 3.31
N LYS A 71 -14.93 2.43 2.95
CA LYS A 71 -15.21 1.17 3.66
C LYS A 71 -13.93 0.36 3.84
N PRO A 72 -13.85 -0.52 4.86
CA PRO A 72 -12.72 -1.42 5.02
C PRO A 72 -12.48 -2.29 3.77
N PRO A 73 -11.22 -2.57 3.37
CA PRO A 73 -10.90 -3.30 2.15
C PRO A 73 -11.60 -4.65 2.01
N ALA A 74 -11.70 -5.42 3.10
CA ALA A 74 -12.32 -6.75 3.10
C ALA A 74 -13.84 -6.70 2.83
N LEU A 75 -14.53 -5.69 3.33
CA LEU A 75 -15.95 -5.47 3.05
C LEU A 75 -16.16 -5.00 1.61
N LEU A 76 -15.35 -4.03 1.19
CA LEU A 76 -15.39 -3.48 -0.17
C LEU A 76 -15.14 -4.55 -1.23
N ALA A 77 -14.22 -5.48 -0.98
CA ALA A 77 -13.93 -6.58 -1.89
C ALA A 77 -15.13 -7.51 -2.16
N LYS A 78 -16.08 -7.62 -1.21
CA LYS A 78 -17.31 -8.42 -1.35
C LYS A 78 -18.43 -7.64 -2.01
N GLU A 79 -18.61 -6.37 -1.63
CA GLU A 79 -19.73 -5.52 -2.09
C GLU A 79 -19.49 -4.92 -3.48
N ASP A 80 -18.27 -4.43 -3.74
CA ASP A 80 -17.88 -3.81 -5.01
C ASP A 80 -16.44 -4.21 -5.38
N PRO A 81 -16.27 -5.41 -5.98
CA PRO A 81 -14.96 -5.91 -6.39
C PRO A 81 -14.25 -5.03 -7.41
N ALA A 82 -15.00 -4.25 -8.19
CA ALA A 82 -14.45 -3.36 -9.22
C ALA A 82 -13.79 -2.14 -8.58
N THR A 83 -14.49 -1.46 -7.67
CA THR A 83 -13.91 -0.32 -6.91
C THR A 83 -12.75 -0.76 -6.04
N PHE A 84 -12.85 -1.93 -5.39
CA PHE A 84 -11.73 -2.52 -4.67
C PHE A 84 -10.51 -2.72 -5.58
N SER A 85 -10.68 -3.33 -6.75
CA SER A 85 -9.56 -3.58 -7.68
C SER A 85 -8.93 -2.28 -8.18
N TYR A 86 -9.74 -1.26 -8.48
CA TYR A 86 -9.23 0.07 -8.86
C TYR A 86 -8.46 0.75 -7.73
N PHE A 87 -8.90 0.61 -6.48
CA PHE A 87 -8.18 1.13 -5.32
C PHE A 87 -6.84 0.43 -5.13
N ILE A 88 -6.80 -0.91 -5.22
CA ILE A 88 -5.55 -1.68 -5.11
C ILE A 88 -4.56 -1.26 -6.19
N GLU A 89 -5.01 -1.08 -7.44
CA GLU A 89 -4.16 -0.55 -8.52
C GLU A 89 -3.67 0.88 -8.20
N GLY A 90 -4.52 1.73 -7.62
CA GLY A 90 -4.12 3.06 -7.16
C GLY A 90 -3.01 3.02 -6.10
N VAL A 91 -3.14 2.14 -5.11
CA VAL A 91 -2.14 1.95 -4.04
C VAL A 91 -0.82 1.43 -4.62
N THR A 92 -0.84 0.51 -5.58
CA THR A 92 0.41 0.01 -6.18
C THR A 92 1.09 1.03 -7.08
N LEU A 93 0.33 1.86 -7.79
CA LEU A 93 0.88 3.01 -8.51
C LEU A 93 1.51 4.04 -7.55
N LEU A 94 0.93 4.24 -6.37
CA LEU A 94 1.51 5.09 -5.34
C LEU A 94 2.84 4.51 -4.82
N ALA A 95 2.89 3.21 -4.53
CA ALA A 95 4.13 2.54 -4.14
C ALA A 95 5.21 2.67 -5.23
N TYR A 96 4.81 2.49 -6.50
CA TYR A 96 5.69 2.68 -7.65
C TYR A 96 6.30 4.10 -7.71
N ASN A 97 5.47 5.13 -7.49
CA ASN A 97 5.91 6.51 -7.44
C ASN A 97 6.88 6.78 -6.28
N ILE A 98 6.65 6.20 -5.11
CA ILE A 98 7.53 6.35 -3.95
C ILE A 98 8.87 5.67 -4.23
N ALA A 99 8.86 4.46 -4.78
CA ALA A 99 10.06 3.73 -5.16
C ALA A 99 10.91 4.52 -6.18
N TRP A 100 10.25 5.12 -7.17
CA TRP A 100 10.87 6.04 -8.12
C TRP A 100 11.49 7.25 -7.41
N ALA A 101 10.71 7.94 -6.58
CA ALA A 101 11.19 9.12 -5.86
C ALA A 101 12.43 8.79 -5.03
N CYS A 102 12.41 7.71 -4.25
CA CYS A 102 13.56 7.24 -3.47
C CYS A 102 14.79 7.00 -4.36
N SER A 103 14.61 6.25 -5.46
CA SER A 103 15.71 5.90 -6.36
C SER A 103 16.30 7.13 -7.06
N THR A 104 15.49 8.14 -7.42
CA THR A 104 15.99 9.40 -7.99
C THR A 104 16.78 10.24 -7.00
N GLN A 105 16.59 10.05 -5.70
CA GLN A 105 17.32 10.73 -4.62
C GLN A 105 18.46 9.87 -4.04
N GLY A 106 18.87 8.83 -4.77
CA GLY A 106 19.97 7.96 -4.35
C GLY A 106 19.67 7.09 -3.12
N VAL A 107 18.39 6.86 -2.83
CA VAL A 107 17.95 5.97 -1.74
C VAL A 107 17.62 4.60 -2.32
N SER A 108 18.32 3.57 -1.84
CA SER A 108 18.03 2.19 -2.20
C SER A 108 16.74 1.73 -1.52
N ILE A 109 15.83 1.15 -2.28
CA ILE A 109 14.60 0.55 -1.76
C ILE A 109 14.76 -0.94 -1.40
N GLY A 110 15.96 -1.52 -1.55
CA GLY A 110 16.19 -2.96 -1.48
C GLY A 110 16.10 -3.63 -2.86
N ASP A 111 15.55 -4.84 -2.94
CA ASP A 111 15.40 -5.57 -4.20
C ASP A 111 14.22 -5.03 -5.01
N ARG A 112 14.54 -4.41 -6.15
CA ARG A 112 13.59 -3.84 -7.11
C ARG A 112 12.67 -4.86 -7.77
N THR A 113 12.91 -6.16 -7.59
CA THR A 113 12.04 -7.24 -8.08
C THR A 113 11.11 -7.79 -6.99
N HIS A 114 11.45 -7.54 -5.71
CA HIS A 114 10.73 -8.06 -4.57
C HIS A 114 9.54 -7.17 -4.20
N PHE A 115 8.38 -7.78 -3.97
CA PHE A 115 7.14 -7.05 -3.74
C PHE A 115 7.18 -6.23 -2.44
N GLU A 116 7.71 -6.82 -1.36
CA GLU A 116 7.75 -6.15 -0.04
C GLU A 116 8.61 -4.89 -0.07
N ASP A 117 9.75 -4.93 -0.76
CA ASP A 117 10.68 -3.80 -0.83
C ASP A 117 10.06 -2.61 -1.58
N ILE A 118 9.29 -2.89 -2.63
CA ILE A 118 8.57 -1.85 -3.38
C ILE A 118 7.37 -1.33 -2.60
N CYS A 119 6.58 -2.23 -2.01
CA CYS A 119 5.31 -1.90 -1.38
C CYS A 119 5.43 -1.46 0.10
N ASN A 120 6.59 -1.60 0.73
CA ASN A 120 6.87 -1.04 2.05
C ASN A 120 7.13 0.48 1.95
N MET A 121 6.08 1.20 1.56
CA MET A 121 6.09 2.64 1.31
C MET A 121 6.57 3.45 2.52
N GLY A 122 6.20 3.02 3.73
CA GLY A 122 6.61 3.66 4.98
C GLY A 122 8.12 3.60 5.19
N ARG A 123 8.73 2.41 5.02
CA ARG A 123 10.19 2.23 5.09
C ARG A 123 10.91 3.09 4.05
N ASN A 124 10.45 3.03 2.79
CA ASN A 124 11.05 3.78 1.69
C ASN A 124 11.01 5.30 1.94
N LEU A 125 9.88 5.82 2.40
CA LEU A 125 9.75 7.24 2.76
C LEU A 125 10.60 7.61 3.98
N HIS A 126 10.67 6.74 4.99
CA HIS A 126 11.50 6.96 6.17
C HIS A 126 12.98 7.04 5.82
N GLU A 127 13.48 6.11 5.01
CA GLU A 127 14.86 6.12 4.50
C GLU A 127 15.13 7.36 3.65
N LEU A 128 14.15 7.76 2.82
CA LEU A 128 14.20 9.02 2.07
C LEU A 128 14.24 10.26 2.95
N LEU A 129 13.78 10.23 4.20
CA LEU A 129 13.84 11.39 5.10
C LEU A 129 15.08 11.37 5.99
N THR A 130 15.49 10.19 6.45
CA THR A 130 16.56 10.03 7.45
C THR A 130 17.95 9.95 6.84
N ASN A 131 18.10 9.32 5.66
CA ASN A 131 19.40 9.28 4.97
C ASN A 131 19.93 10.69 4.63
N HIS A 132 19.02 11.66 4.57
CA HIS A 132 19.31 13.06 4.24
C HIS A 132 19.96 13.79 5.39
N GLN A 133 19.57 13.48 6.62
CA GLN A 133 20.12 14.10 7.82
C GLN A 133 21.58 13.66 8.04
N ASN A 134 21.95 12.48 7.58
CA ASN A 134 23.29 11.93 7.76
C ASN A 134 24.34 12.56 6.83
N VAL A 135 23.94 13.13 5.68
CA VAL A 135 24.88 13.78 4.73
C VAL A 135 25.15 15.25 5.10
N GLY A 136 24.22 15.92 5.79
CA GLY A 136 24.39 17.30 6.27
C GLY A 136 25.46 17.47 7.36
N GLY A 137 25.90 16.38 8.01
CA GLY A 137 26.97 16.41 9.00
C GLY A 137 28.39 16.51 8.43
N ASN A 138 28.58 16.30 7.12
CA ASN A 138 29.89 16.26 6.46
C ASN A 138 30.16 17.45 5.52
N LEU A 139 29.50 18.59 5.74
CA LEU A 139 29.71 19.82 4.96
C LEU A 139 31.09 20.47 5.11
N TYR A 140 32.00 19.88 5.90
CA TYR A 140 33.41 20.22 5.91
C TYR A 140 34.24 19.04 5.41
N PRO A 141 34.87 19.13 4.23
CA PRO A 141 35.96 18.24 3.90
C PRO A 141 37.14 18.64 4.80
N LEU A 142 37.22 18.07 6.00
CA LEU A 142 38.46 18.16 6.75
C LEU A 142 39.47 17.31 6.00
N SER A 143 40.29 18.00 5.20
CA SER A 143 41.51 17.45 4.62
C SER A 143 42.35 16.84 5.73
N SER A 144 42.29 15.53 5.88
CA SER A 144 43.29 14.76 6.62
C SER A 144 43.86 13.69 5.70
N ASN A 145 44.77 14.18 4.87
CA ASN A 145 45.91 13.49 4.29
C ASN A 145 46.29 12.19 5.03
N LYS A 146 46.24 11.04 4.32
CA LYS A 146 47.23 9.95 4.42
C LYS A 146 47.04 8.93 3.29
N LYS A 147 48.13 8.75 2.54
CA LYS A 147 48.34 7.75 1.49
C LYS A 147 48.19 6.32 2.02
N ASP A 148 47.45 5.48 1.30
CA ASP A 148 47.74 4.05 1.16
C ASP A 148 47.25 3.55 -0.21
N PRO A 149 48.11 3.02 -1.10
CA PRO A 149 47.73 2.61 -2.46
C PRO A 149 47.45 1.11 -2.58
N SER A 150 46.75 0.49 -1.62
CA SER A 150 46.44 -0.95 -1.70
C SER A 150 45.13 -1.38 -1.04
N ALA A 151 44.12 -0.51 -0.99
CA ALA A 151 42.76 -0.92 -0.66
C ALA A 151 41.95 -1.03 -1.94
N SER A 152 41.57 -2.26 -2.26
CA SER A 152 40.53 -2.64 -3.21
C SER A 152 39.40 -1.61 -3.25
N LYS A 153 39.09 -1.13 -4.47
CA LYS A 153 37.92 -0.31 -4.79
C LYS A 153 36.65 -1.05 -4.35
N ASN A 154 36.26 -0.86 -3.11
CA ASN A 154 34.91 -1.14 -2.66
C ASN A 154 34.10 0.11 -3.04
N ASP A 155 33.41 0.04 -4.18
CA ASP A 155 32.45 1.02 -4.70
C ASP A 155 31.25 1.29 -3.75
N THR A 156 31.30 0.78 -2.52
CA THR A 156 30.22 0.81 -1.54
C THR A 156 30.17 2.08 -0.69
N ASP A 157 31.26 2.87 -0.61
CA ASP A 157 31.31 4.12 0.17
C ASP A 157 31.01 5.40 -0.64
N ALA A 158 30.79 5.28 -1.96
CA ALA A 158 30.51 6.42 -2.84
C ALA A 158 29.01 6.71 -3.04
N GLN A 159 28.12 5.85 -2.52
CA GLN A 159 26.66 5.98 -2.62
C GLN A 159 26.06 6.53 -1.31
N ALA A 160 26.71 7.52 -0.68
CA ALA A 160 26.02 8.33 0.30
C ALA A 160 24.79 8.92 -0.39
N SER A 161 23.58 8.66 0.11
CA SER A 161 22.32 9.17 -0.45
C SER A 161 22.39 10.69 -0.54
N ARG A 162 22.75 11.19 -1.72
CA ARG A 162 22.79 12.63 -2.00
C ARG A 162 21.39 13.01 -2.40
N MET A 163 20.67 13.65 -1.48
CA MET A 163 19.46 14.41 -1.85
C MET A 163 19.75 15.24 -3.09
N GLY A 164 18.83 15.25 -4.04
CA GLY A 164 19.00 15.97 -5.30
C GLY A 164 19.96 15.28 -6.27
N GLN A 165 20.24 13.98 -6.14
CA GLN A 165 21.03 13.23 -7.13
C GLN A 165 20.47 13.37 -8.53
N TYR A 166 19.13 13.35 -8.68
CA TYR A 166 18.47 13.71 -9.93
C TYR A 166 17.23 14.56 -9.70
N SER A 167 17.03 15.55 -10.56
CA SER A 167 15.86 16.43 -10.56
C SER A 167 15.56 16.95 -11.96
N HIS A 168 14.31 17.27 -12.28
CA HIS A 168 13.96 17.96 -13.52
C HIS A 168 14.21 19.48 -13.44
N GLY A 169 14.42 20.02 -12.23
CA GLY A 169 14.62 21.46 -12.02
C GLY A 169 16.09 21.90 -11.95
N THR A 170 17.04 20.96 -11.91
CA THR A 170 18.47 21.27 -11.73
C THR A 170 19.24 21.24 -13.03
N THR A 171 20.23 22.11 -13.20
CA THR A 171 21.10 22.17 -14.39
C THR A 171 22.11 21.02 -14.47
N PHE A 172 22.75 20.68 -13.35
CA PHE A 172 23.85 19.69 -13.34
C PHE A 172 23.36 18.25 -13.23
N TYR A 173 22.30 18.02 -12.45
CA TYR A 173 21.72 16.71 -12.20
C TYR A 173 20.35 16.54 -12.87
N TYR A 174 20.24 17.07 -14.09
CA TYR A 174 18.99 17.08 -14.82
C TYR A 174 18.53 15.64 -15.16
N LEU A 175 17.36 15.22 -14.68
CA LEU A 175 16.84 13.87 -14.92
C LEU A 175 16.53 13.63 -16.41
N GLY A 176 16.29 14.69 -17.19
CA GLY A 176 16.17 14.60 -18.64
C GLY A 176 17.49 14.67 -19.41
N GLY A 177 18.63 14.77 -18.72
CA GLY A 177 19.97 14.72 -19.32
C GLY A 177 20.41 13.29 -19.67
N ALA A 178 21.61 13.14 -20.24
CA ALA A 178 22.11 11.83 -20.69
C ALA A 178 22.08 10.78 -19.57
N GLU A 179 22.71 11.06 -18.43
CA GLU A 179 22.77 10.15 -17.27
C GLU A 179 21.37 9.88 -16.68
N GLY A 180 20.55 10.91 -16.49
CA GLY A 180 19.19 10.77 -15.97
C GLY A 180 18.27 9.94 -16.88
N THR A 181 18.41 10.07 -18.20
CA THR A 181 17.65 9.25 -19.16
C THR A 181 18.13 7.80 -19.17
N GLU A 182 19.42 7.54 -18.99
CA GLU A 182 19.97 6.19 -18.85
C GLU A 182 19.50 5.54 -17.55
N PHE A 183 19.53 6.28 -16.44
CA PHE A 183 18.95 5.87 -15.17
C PHE A 183 17.47 5.51 -15.34
N SER A 184 16.69 6.38 -15.99
CA SER A 184 15.25 6.16 -16.22
C SER A 184 14.97 4.90 -17.04
N LYS A 185 15.82 4.57 -18.02
CA LYS A 185 15.72 3.33 -18.83
C LYS A 185 16.11 2.08 -18.05
N THR A 186 17.07 2.21 -17.15
CA THR A 186 17.60 1.11 -16.33
C THR A 186 16.73 0.85 -15.11
N PHE A 187 15.99 1.86 -14.64
CA PHE A 187 15.00 1.72 -13.60
C PHE A 187 13.83 0.85 -14.10
N LYS A 188 13.79 -0.39 -13.58
CA LYS A 188 12.74 -1.35 -13.90
C LYS A 188 12.17 -1.92 -12.62
N LEU A 189 10.88 -1.74 -12.44
CA LEU A 189 10.09 -2.44 -11.43
C LEU A 189 9.13 -3.42 -12.14
N PRO A 190 8.65 -4.47 -11.45
CA PRO A 190 7.52 -5.24 -11.90
C PRO A 190 6.35 -4.33 -12.31
N GLY A 191 5.66 -4.73 -13.38
CA GLY A 191 4.52 -3.95 -13.87
C GLY A 191 3.48 -3.71 -12.77
N PRO A 192 2.85 -2.51 -12.70
CA PRO A 192 1.90 -2.17 -11.64
C PRO A 192 0.76 -3.18 -11.45
N ILE A 193 0.32 -3.82 -12.55
CA ILE A 193 -0.70 -4.88 -12.52
C ILE A 193 -0.20 -6.10 -11.73
N LYS A 194 1.04 -6.55 -11.97
CA LYS A 194 1.62 -7.69 -11.25
C LYS A 194 1.76 -7.39 -9.75
N LEU A 195 2.10 -6.15 -9.42
CA LEU A 195 2.15 -5.70 -8.02
C LEU A 195 0.74 -5.66 -7.42
N ALA A 196 -0.25 -5.16 -8.17
CA ALA A 196 -1.64 -5.09 -7.74
C ALA A 196 -2.22 -6.48 -7.45
N ASP A 197 -1.93 -7.47 -8.29
CA ASP A 197 -2.37 -8.85 -8.09
C ASP A 197 -1.74 -9.46 -6.83
N LYS A 198 -0.44 -9.21 -6.58
CA LYS A 198 0.23 -9.64 -5.35
C LYS A 198 -0.35 -8.98 -4.10
N LEU A 199 -0.58 -7.66 -4.15
CA LEU A 199 -1.18 -6.92 -3.04
C LEU A 199 -2.60 -7.42 -2.75
N LYS A 200 -3.41 -7.59 -3.79
CA LYS A 200 -4.76 -8.15 -3.71
C LYS A 200 -4.74 -9.54 -3.07
N LYS A 201 -3.84 -10.42 -3.52
CA LYS A 201 -3.68 -11.77 -2.95
C LYS A 201 -3.34 -11.69 -1.46
N LYS A 202 -2.38 -10.86 -1.07
CA LYS A 202 -1.98 -10.69 0.35
C LYS A 202 -3.13 -10.22 1.22
N LEU A 203 -3.81 -9.14 0.83
CA LEU A 203 -4.91 -8.57 1.62
C LEU A 203 -6.09 -9.54 1.77
N LEU A 204 -6.37 -10.35 0.74
CA LEU A 204 -7.44 -11.34 0.81
C LEU A 204 -7.03 -12.61 1.57
N SER A 205 -5.74 -12.97 1.59
CA SER A 205 -5.22 -14.07 2.41
C SER A 205 -5.06 -13.70 3.88
N GLU A 206 -4.90 -12.41 4.17
CA GLU A 206 -4.77 -11.84 5.52
C GLU A 206 -6.12 -11.34 6.06
N ALA A 207 -7.22 -11.59 5.34
CA ALA A 207 -8.55 -11.33 5.86
C ALA A 207 -8.72 -12.08 7.19
N PRO A 208 -9.12 -11.40 8.28
CA PRO A 208 -9.09 -11.99 9.60
C PRO A 208 -9.90 -13.29 9.60
N ALA A 209 -9.25 -14.40 9.95
CA ALA A 209 -9.96 -15.38 10.75
C ALA A 209 -10.53 -14.58 11.95
N PRO A 210 -11.80 -14.75 12.31
CA PRO A 210 -12.33 -14.10 13.50
C PRO A 210 -11.57 -14.66 14.72
N ASP A 211 -10.50 -13.98 15.14
CA ASP A 211 -9.69 -14.33 16.33
C ASP A 211 -10.43 -14.04 17.65
N TRP A 212 -11.72 -13.72 17.57
CA TRP A 212 -12.62 -13.84 18.71
C TRP A 212 -13.36 -15.16 18.56
N GLU A 213 -12.67 -16.26 18.85
CA GLU A 213 -13.37 -17.48 19.28
C GLU A 213 -14.20 -17.05 20.50
N VAL A 214 -15.52 -17.06 20.35
CA VAL A 214 -16.44 -16.86 21.47
C VAL A 214 -16.15 -18.01 22.43
N LEU A 215 -15.45 -17.73 23.52
CA LEU A 215 -15.30 -18.70 24.60
C LEU A 215 -16.72 -19.04 25.08
N ASP A 216 -17.10 -20.31 24.98
CA ASP A 216 -18.32 -20.80 25.59
C ASP A 216 -18.32 -20.42 27.08
N ASP A 217 -19.49 -20.03 27.62
CA ASP A 217 -19.65 -19.56 29.01
C ASP A 217 -19.13 -20.56 30.08
N ASP A 218 -18.84 -21.80 29.68
CA ASP A 218 -18.29 -22.85 30.52
C ASP A 218 -16.77 -22.69 30.81
N ALA A 219 -16.02 -21.88 30.05
CA ALA A 219 -14.58 -21.68 30.23
C ALA A 219 -14.21 -20.89 31.51
N TRP A 220 -15.19 -20.26 32.16
CA TRP A 220 -15.02 -19.49 33.40
C TRP A 220 -15.68 -20.14 34.62
N LYS A 221 -16.22 -21.36 34.48
CA LYS A 221 -16.71 -22.10 35.64
C LYS A 221 -15.52 -22.51 36.50
N VAL A 222 -15.32 -21.78 37.59
CA VAL A 222 -14.49 -22.22 38.71
C VAL A 222 -15.10 -23.51 39.21
N GLU A 223 -14.42 -24.63 38.97
CA GLU A 223 -14.77 -25.90 39.63
C GLU A 223 -14.64 -25.65 41.13
N GLU A 224 -15.77 -25.49 41.83
CA GLU A 224 -15.82 -25.63 43.27
C GLU A 224 -15.46 -27.09 43.58
N GLU A 225 -14.18 -27.30 43.87
CA GLU A 225 -13.63 -28.54 44.40
C GLU A 225 -14.29 -28.80 45.76
N LEU A 226 -15.43 -29.48 45.74
CA LEU A 226 -16.08 -29.99 46.93
C LEU A 226 -15.20 -31.08 47.55
N VAL A 227 -14.34 -30.66 48.46
CA VAL A 227 -13.75 -31.53 49.49
C VAL A 227 -14.91 -32.06 50.33
N ASP A 228 -15.18 -33.36 50.23
CA ASP A 228 -15.71 -34.06 51.40
C ASP A 228 -15.10 -35.46 51.56
N THR A 229 -14.84 -35.76 52.82
CA THR A 229 -14.00 -36.83 53.33
C THR A 229 -14.91 -37.97 53.80
N ASN A 230 -14.48 -39.22 53.57
CA ASN A 230 -14.92 -40.49 54.19
C ASN A 230 -15.73 -41.49 53.30
N GLN A 231 -15.10 -42.66 53.10
CA GLN A 231 -15.55 -43.91 52.46
C GLN A 231 -16.71 -44.63 53.23
N PRO A 232 -17.22 -45.87 52.88
CA PRO A 232 -16.86 -46.84 51.81
C PRO A 232 -18.02 -47.57 51.05
N ASN A 233 -17.65 -48.21 49.93
CA ASN A 233 -18.20 -49.40 49.21
C ASN A 233 -19.71 -49.74 49.24
N LYS A 234 -20.31 -49.89 48.03
CA LYS A 234 -21.24 -50.98 47.68
C LYS A 234 -21.44 -51.12 46.16
N ASP A 235 -21.49 -52.38 45.75
CA ASP A 235 -21.45 -52.92 44.40
C ASP A 235 -22.75 -52.81 43.56
N LEU A 236 -22.58 -53.02 42.24
CA LEU A 236 -23.43 -53.74 41.28
C LEU A 236 -24.65 -53.07 40.58
N LEU A 237 -24.64 -53.27 39.25
CA LEU A 237 -25.73 -53.45 38.27
C LEU A 237 -26.44 -52.23 37.64
N GLY A 238 -26.18 -52.05 36.33
CA GLY A 238 -27.18 -52.39 35.30
C GLY A 238 -28.03 -51.29 34.65
N SER A 239 -27.98 -51.30 33.30
CA SER A 239 -29.05 -50.99 32.33
C SER A 239 -29.33 -49.53 31.93
N ASP A 240 -29.03 -49.28 30.65
CA ASP A 240 -29.83 -48.61 29.62
C ASP A 240 -30.97 -47.68 30.03
N LYS A 241 -31.01 -46.48 29.42
CA LYS A 241 -32.10 -46.03 28.52
C LYS A 241 -31.94 -44.58 28.02
N ASN A 242 -32.05 -44.43 26.71
CA ASN A 242 -32.74 -43.40 25.93
C ASN A 242 -32.55 -41.89 26.25
N SER A 243 -31.90 -41.21 25.29
CA SER A 243 -32.34 -40.02 24.52
C SER A 243 -33.61 -39.26 24.99
N PRO A 244 -33.64 -37.91 24.93
CA PRO A 244 -34.07 -37.29 23.67
C PRO A 244 -33.34 -36.01 23.23
N ARG A 245 -33.21 -35.87 21.90
CA ARG A 245 -33.07 -34.60 21.19
C ARG A 245 -34.14 -33.60 21.66
N ARG A 246 -33.71 -32.40 22.06
CA ARG A 246 -34.57 -31.24 22.32
C ARG A 246 -33.70 -30.00 22.09
N GLY A 247 -34.03 -29.01 21.29
CA GLY A 247 -35.17 -28.69 20.45
C GLY A 247 -34.88 -27.27 20.01
N THR A 248 -34.72 -27.04 18.71
CA THR A 248 -34.53 -25.72 18.14
C THR A 248 -35.84 -24.94 18.24
N SER A 249 -35.93 -24.00 19.17
CA SER A 249 -36.93 -22.93 19.18
C SER A 249 -36.19 -21.64 19.53
N GLY A 250 -36.08 -20.66 18.66
CA GLY A 250 -37.17 -20.11 17.87
C GLY A 250 -37.37 -18.68 18.37
N TRP A 251 -37.36 -17.74 17.43
CA TRP A 251 -37.17 -16.31 17.65
C TRP A 251 -38.13 -15.65 18.66
N MET A 252 -37.61 -14.58 19.26
CA MET A 252 -38.28 -13.49 19.96
C MET A 252 -39.80 -13.44 19.75
N LYS A 253 -40.56 -13.57 20.84
CA LYS A 253 -41.95 -13.13 20.91
C LYS A 253 -42.07 -12.15 22.08
N VAL A 254 -41.89 -10.87 21.79
CA VAL A 254 -42.21 -9.78 22.73
C VAL A 254 -43.69 -9.44 22.56
N LYS A 255 -44.46 -9.53 23.64
CA LYS A 255 -45.86 -9.09 23.70
C LYS A 255 -45.89 -7.81 24.55
N ASN A 256 -46.32 -6.71 23.93
CA ASN A 256 -46.49 -5.41 24.57
C ASN A 256 -47.40 -5.49 25.79
N ARG A 257 -47.13 -4.61 26.75
CA ARG A 257 -48.06 -4.18 27.78
C ARG A 257 -48.15 -2.66 27.77
#